data_AF-A0A920T1D7-F1
#
_entry.id   AF-A0A920T1D7-F1
#
_cell.length_a   1.000
_cell.length_b   1.000
_cell.length_c   1.000
_cell.angle_alpha   90.00
_cell.angle_beta   90.00
_cell.angle_gamma   90.00
#
_symmetry.space_group_name_H-M   'P 1'
#
loop_
_entity.id
_entity.type
_entity.pdbx_description
1 polymer ?
#
loop_
_entity_poly.entity_id
_entity_poly.type
_entity_poly.pdbx_seq_one_letter_code
_entity_poly.pdbx_strand_id
1 'polypeptide(L)'
;MSRRFAAPAVVDNENVHGYKSISTPGTVAGLCTALDAWGSFDLKDIIKPKAATLAESGYRISFALTLAILSARFLISRTPATANLLTPDGFPPTPGDIFKLPMYARSLRLIAESGPSIFYRGEIAEAIVDEIKKNGGILTSDDFATYQPIVYEGTLDGEYRGINMSGVPGANACSLSIEALQIPATFLSKITQVEFS
;
A
#
# COMPACT_ATOMS: atom_id res chain seq x y z
N MET A 1 -1.27 -22.50 -19.40
CA MET A 1 -0.16 -22.79 -18.45
C MET A 1 -0.46 -24.09 -17.72
N SER A 2 0.58 -24.89 -17.46
CA SER A 2 0.51 -26.21 -16.80
C SER A 2 -0.10 -26.12 -15.40
N ARG A 3 -1.15 -26.92 -15.13
CA ARG A 3 -1.79 -27.08 -13.81
C ARG A 3 -0.93 -27.85 -12.78
N ARG A 4 0.26 -28.31 -13.15
CA ARG A 4 1.05 -29.22 -12.29
C ARG A 4 1.71 -28.54 -11.08
N PHE A 5 1.81 -27.21 -11.06
CA PHE A 5 2.49 -26.46 -9.98
C PHE A 5 1.76 -25.16 -9.57
N ALA A 6 0.51 -24.97 -9.99
CA ALA A 6 -0.25 -23.79 -9.61
C ALA A 6 -1.09 -24.10 -8.36
N ALA A 7 -1.00 -23.25 -7.35
CA ALA A 7 -2.04 -23.17 -6.31
C ALA A 7 -3.42 -23.05 -6.99
N PRO A 8 -4.51 -23.56 -6.37
CA PRO A 8 -5.84 -23.41 -6.92
C PRO A 8 -6.09 -21.94 -7.28
N ALA A 9 -6.42 -21.69 -8.54
CA ALA A 9 -6.76 -20.34 -8.96
C ALA A 9 -8.02 -19.90 -8.20
N VAL A 10 -8.05 -18.64 -7.81
CA VAL A 10 -9.24 -18.08 -7.17
C VAL A 10 -10.36 -18.08 -8.20
N VAL A 11 -11.55 -18.52 -7.79
CA VAL A 11 -12.74 -18.49 -8.63
C VAL A 11 -12.92 -17.07 -9.15
N ASP A 12 -12.97 -16.92 -10.48
CA ASP A 12 -13.08 -15.65 -11.21
C ASP A 12 -12.05 -14.56 -10.85
N ASN A 13 -10.95 -14.92 -10.18
CA ASN A 13 -9.96 -14.00 -9.64
C ASN A 13 -10.56 -12.94 -8.69
N GLU A 14 -11.66 -13.24 -8.00
CA GLU A 14 -12.41 -12.26 -7.19
C GLU A 14 -11.60 -11.60 -6.07
N ASN A 15 -10.60 -12.30 -5.51
CA ASN A 15 -9.70 -11.74 -4.49
C ASN A 15 -8.41 -11.14 -5.08
N VAL A 16 -8.24 -11.16 -6.40
CA VAL A 16 -7.08 -10.61 -7.12
C VAL A 16 -7.45 -9.30 -7.81
N HIS A 17 -8.68 -9.20 -8.31
CA HIS A 17 -9.16 -8.05 -9.06
C HIS A 17 -10.57 -7.63 -8.65
N GLY A 18 -10.81 -6.31 -8.61
CA GLY A 18 -12.13 -5.73 -8.40
C GLY A 18 -12.45 -5.46 -6.93
N TYR A 19 -13.73 -5.21 -6.65
CA TYR A 19 -14.17 -4.66 -5.37
C TYR A 19 -14.16 -5.67 -4.20
N LYS A 20 -13.93 -6.95 -4.49
CA LYS A 20 -13.73 -8.02 -3.49
C LYS A 20 -12.26 -8.26 -3.16
N SER A 21 -11.32 -7.65 -3.88
CA SER A 21 -9.88 -7.85 -3.71
C SER A 21 -9.21 -6.84 -2.78
N ILE A 22 -9.98 -6.09 -1.99
CA ILE A 22 -9.47 -5.00 -1.14
C ILE A 22 -9.76 -5.27 0.33
N SER A 23 -8.86 -4.79 1.19
CA SER A 23 -9.08 -4.64 2.63
C SER A 23 -9.24 -3.16 2.97
N THR A 24 -9.69 -2.85 4.19
CA THR A 24 -9.74 -1.46 4.66
C THR A 24 -8.36 -0.78 4.55
N PRO A 25 -8.23 0.36 3.83
CA PRO A 25 -6.93 0.99 3.62
C PRO A 25 -6.34 1.57 4.91
N GLY A 26 -5.14 1.12 5.26
CA GLY A 26 -4.48 1.48 6.52
C GLY A 26 -3.55 2.69 6.49
N THR A 27 -3.17 3.16 5.30
CA THR A 27 -2.09 4.15 5.16
C THR A 27 -2.37 5.46 5.87
N VAL A 28 -3.60 5.98 5.80
CA VAL A 28 -3.95 7.26 6.44
C VAL A 28 -3.83 7.16 7.94
N ALA A 29 -4.45 6.16 8.58
CA ALA A 29 -4.36 5.95 10.01
C ALA A 29 -2.92 5.64 10.45
N GLY A 30 -2.20 4.78 9.73
CA GLY A 30 -0.81 4.43 10.06
C GLY A 30 0.12 5.64 10.04
N LEU A 31 0.09 6.43 8.96
CA LEU A 31 0.93 7.63 8.85
C LEU A 31 0.53 8.70 9.86
N CYS A 32 -0.77 8.91 10.11
CA CYS A 32 -1.22 9.89 11.10
C CYS A 32 -0.88 9.46 12.53
N THR A 33 -0.99 8.16 12.85
CA THR A 33 -0.57 7.62 14.16
C THR A 33 0.93 7.79 14.36
N ALA A 34 1.74 7.54 13.32
CA ALA A 34 3.18 7.75 13.39
C ALA A 34 3.54 9.24 13.55
N LEU A 35 2.82 10.13 12.86
CA LEU A 35 3.00 11.58 12.99
C LEU A 35 2.62 12.07 14.38
N ASP A 36 1.54 11.55 14.97
CA ASP A 36 1.10 11.91 16.32
C ASP A 36 2.10 11.43 17.40
N ALA A 37 2.61 10.21 17.27
CA ALA A 37 3.51 9.62 18.25
C ALA A 37 4.96 10.12 18.15
N TRP A 38 5.47 10.35 16.93
CA TRP A 38 6.89 10.63 16.69
C TRP A 38 7.17 11.80 15.74
N GLY A 39 6.12 12.42 15.20
CA GLY A 39 6.25 13.56 14.30
C GLY A 39 6.57 14.86 15.03
N SER A 40 7.04 15.84 14.25
CA SER A 40 7.32 17.20 14.71
C SER A 40 6.57 18.28 13.92
N PHE A 41 5.66 17.87 13.02
CA PHE A 41 4.91 18.76 12.14
C PHE A 41 3.41 18.52 12.26
N ASP A 42 2.61 19.57 12.09
CA ASP A 42 1.17 19.42 11.95
C ASP A 42 0.82 18.75 10.62
N LEU A 43 -0.20 17.89 10.62
CA LEU A 43 -0.71 17.20 9.42
C LEU A 43 -1.03 18.18 8.27
N LYS A 44 -1.63 19.33 8.62
CA LYS A 44 -2.00 20.39 7.67
C LYS A 44 -0.78 20.98 6.93
N ASP A 45 0.36 21.07 7.62
CA ASP A 45 1.59 21.68 7.10
C ASP A 45 2.35 20.73 6.17
N ILE A 46 2.13 19.43 6.31
CA ILE A 46 2.65 18.42 5.39
C ILE A 46 1.77 18.34 4.13
N ILE A 47 0.45 18.22 4.32
CA ILE A 47 -0.46 17.86 3.23
C ILE A 47 -0.83 19.07 2.35
N LYS A 48 -1.26 20.20 2.93
CA LYS A 48 -1.80 21.33 2.14
C LYS A 48 -0.77 21.99 1.24
N PRO A 49 0.42 22.41 1.73
CA PRO A 49 1.33 23.19 0.88
C PRO A 49 2.00 22.35 -0.20
N LYS A 50 2.25 21.05 0.03
CA LYS A 50 3.04 20.21 -0.88
C LYS A 50 2.21 19.16 -1.62
N ALA A 51 1.57 18.24 -0.90
CA ALA A 51 0.93 17.08 -1.52
C ALA A 51 -0.33 17.46 -2.30
N ALA A 52 -1.26 18.21 -1.70
CA ALA A 52 -2.50 18.62 -2.36
C ALA A 52 -2.23 19.56 -3.55
N THR A 53 -1.35 20.55 -3.38
CA THR A 53 -0.94 21.46 -4.46
C THR A 53 -0.27 20.73 -5.62
N LEU A 54 0.60 19.76 -5.35
CA LEU A 54 1.26 18.97 -6.40
C LEU A 54 0.25 18.07 -7.13
N ALA A 55 -0.69 17.47 -6.42
CA ALA A 55 -1.75 16.67 -7.03
C ALA A 55 -2.65 17.53 -7.94
N GLU A 56 -2.95 18.77 -7.55
CA GLU A 56 -3.80 19.68 -8.34
C GLU A 56 -3.06 20.32 -9.53
N SER A 57 -1.86 20.87 -9.29
CA SER A 57 -1.05 21.52 -10.33
C SER A 57 -0.42 20.50 -11.29
N GLY A 58 -0.21 19.27 -10.80
CA GLY A 58 0.34 18.14 -11.52
C GLY A 58 1.87 18.05 -11.43
N TYR A 59 2.38 16.89 -11.84
CA TYR A 59 3.81 16.61 -11.90
C TYR A 59 4.17 15.94 -13.22
N ARG A 60 5.46 16.00 -13.59
CA ARG A 60 5.95 15.31 -14.79
C ARG A 60 5.90 13.81 -14.56
N ILE A 61 5.12 13.10 -15.37
CA ILE A 61 5.02 11.65 -15.29
C ILE A 61 6.35 11.01 -15.68
N SER A 62 6.79 10.00 -14.93
CA SER A 62 8.05 9.31 -15.20
C SER A 62 7.87 8.21 -16.24
N PHE A 63 8.98 7.80 -16.86
CA PHE A 63 9.01 6.62 -17.71
C PHE A 63 8.52 5.35 -16.98
N ALA A 64 8.95 5.18 -15.72
CA ALA A 64 8.54 4.04 -14.90
C ALA A 64 7.02 4.02 -14.64
N LEU A 65 6.41 5.17 -14.32
CA LEU A 65 4.96 5.25 -14.11
C LEU A 65 4.18 5.01 -15.41
N THR A 66 4.66 5.56 -16.53
CA THR A 66 4.07 5.30 -17.85
C THR A 66 4.06 3.80 -18.17
N LEU A 67 5.19 3.10 -17.96
CA LEU A 67 5.27 1.66 -18.17
C LEU A 67 4.38 0.87 -17.21
N ALA A 68 4.29 1.29 -15.94
CA ALA A 68 3.42 0.65 -14.97
C ALA A 68 1.95 0.71 -15.43
N ILE A 69 1.47 1.90 -15.84
CA ILE A 69 0.12 2.08 -16.36
C ILE A 69 -0.09 1.25 -17.64
N LEU A 70 0.88 1.28 -18.58
CA LEU A 70 0.79 0.50 -19.82
C LEU A 70 0.67 -1.00 -19.55
N SER A 71 1.45 -1.52 -18.60
CA SER A 71 1.43 -2.94 -18.21
C SER A 71 0.10 -3.36 -17.60
N ALA A 72 -0.58 -2.43 -16.91
CA ALA A 72 -1.87 -2.64 -16.26
C ALA A 72 -3.08 -2.22 -17.11
N ARG A 73 -2.89 -1.75 -18.35
CA ARG A 73 -3.95 -1.10 -19.16
C ARG A 73 -5.25 -1.92 -19.29
N PHE A 74 -5.14 -3.25 -19.40
CA PHE A 74 -6.30 -4.13 -19.53
C PHE A 74 -7.11 -4.28 -18.25
N LEU A 75 -6.47 -4.10 -17.08
CA LEU A 75 -7.17 -4.04 -15.79
C LEU A 75 -7.76 -2.65 -15.58
N ILE A 76 -6.99 -1.61 -15.88
CA ILE A 76 -7.40 -0.20 -15.80
C ILE A 76 -8.65 0.06 -16.65
N SER A 77 -8.72 -0.52 -17.86
CA SER A 77 -9.85 -0.35 -18.77
C SER A 77 -11.16 -1.00 -18.29
N ARG A 78 -11.13 -1.83 -17.23
CA ARG A 78 -12.33 -2.47 -16.68
C ARG A 78 -13.20 -1.51 -15.88
N THR A 79 -12.61 -0.43 -15.36
CA THR A 79 -13.32 0.57 -14.57
C THR A 79 -13.24 1.92 -15.29
N PRO A 80 -14.37 2.50 -15.74
CA PRO A 80 -14.37 3.76 -16.47
C PRO A 80 -13.67 4.91 -15.73
N ALA A 81 -13.82 4.97 -14.40
CA ALA A 81 -13.17 6.01 -13.58
C ALA A 81 -11.63 5.94 -13.65
N THR A 82 -11.04 4.73 -13.57
CA THR A 82 -9.58 4.57 -13.68
C THR A 82 -9.10 4.73 -15.12
N ALA A 83 -9.88 4.29 -16.10
CA ALA A 83 -9.56 4.47 -17.51
C ALA A 83 -9.51 5.95 -17.88
N ASN A 84 -10.52 6.73 -17.50
CA ASN A 84 -10.56 8.17 -17.75
C ASN A 84 -9.40 8.93 -17.08
N LEU A 85 -8.90 8.42 -15.96
CA LEU A 85 -7.79 9.03 -15.24
C LEU A 85 -6.42 8.64 -15.82
N LEU A 86 -6.20 7.35 -16.05
CA LEU A 86 -4.87 6.79 -16.33
C LEU A 86 -4.64 6.53 -17.81
N THR A 87 -5.71 6.33 -18.58
CA THR A 87 -5.66 6.04 -20.02
C THR A 87 -6.81 6.75 -20.77
N PRO A 88 -6.95 8.08 -20.67
CA PRO A 88 -8.10 8.81 -21.21
C PRO A 88 -8.35 8.55 -22.70
N ASP A 89 -7.27 8.37 -23.48
CA ASP A 89 -7.32 8.05 -24.91
C ASP A 89 -6.96 6.58 -25.19
N GLY A 90 -7.14 5.70 -24.20
CA GLY A 90 -6.77 4.28 -24.26
C GLY A 90 -5.29 3.98 -24.01
N PHE A 91 -4.45 5.00 -23.89
CA PHE A 91 -3.02 4.90 -23.60
C PHE A 91 -2.60 5.78 -22.41
N PRO A 92 -1.55 5.41 -21.67
CA PRO A 92 -1.02 6.27 -20.60
C PRO A 92 -0.47 7.59 -21.14
N PRO A 93 -0.41 8.63 -20.30
CA PRO A 93 0.35 9.84 -20.59
C PRO A 93 1.82 9.53 -20.92
N THR A 94 2.43 10.33 -21.79
CA THR A 94 3.81 10.16 -22.24
C THR A 94 4.79 10.64 -21.16
N PRO A 95 5.98 10.02 -20.99
CA PRO A 95 6.97 10.48 -20.04
C PRO A 95 7.30 11.98 -20.24
N GLY A 96 7.20 12.76 -19.18
CA GLY A 96 7.39 14.21 -19.20
C GLY A 96 6.10 15.04 -19.27
N ASP A 97 4.96 14.43 -19.61
CA ASP A 97 3.64 15.06 -19.57
C ASP A 97 3.27 15.47 -18.15
N ILE A 98 2.47 16.53 -18.03
CA ILE A 98 1.93 16.98 -16.75
C ILE A 98 0.72 16.13 -16.39
N PHE A 99 0.88 15.28 -15.37
CA PHE A 99 -0.16 14.42 -14.84
C PHE A 99 -0.80 15.04 -13.60
N LYS A 100 -2.13 15.19 -13.61
CA LYS A 100 -2.92 15.87 -12.56
C LYS A 100 -3.92 14.93 -11.91
N LEU A 101 -4.16 15.13 -10.62
CA LEU A 101 -5.02 14.32 -9.76
C LEU A 101 -5.93 15.23 -8.90
N PRO A 102 -6.86 16.01 -9.49
CA PRO A 102 -7.65 17.01 -8.76
C PRO A 102 -8.56 16.40 -7.68
N MET A 103 -9.17 15.23 -7.94
CA MET A 103 -9.99 14.53 -6.95
C MET A 103 -9.17 13.99 -5.78
N TYR A 104 -7.93 13.58 -6.05
CA TYR A 104 -6.98 13.19 -5.00
C TYR A 104 -6.57 14.42 -4.17
N ALA A 105 -6.31 15.56 -4.82
CA ALA A 105 -6.03 16.82 -4.13
C ALA A 105 -7.18 17.24 -3.18
N ARG A 106 -8.44 17.08 -3.61
CA ARG A 106 -9.61 17.28 -2.74
C ARG A 106 -9.56 16.36 -1.50
N SER A 107 -9.34 15.07 -1.71
CA SER A 107 -9.26 14.08 -0.61
C SER A 107 -8.15 14.43 0.38
N LEU A 108 -6.97 14.83 -0.13
CA LEU A 108 -5.86 15.30 0.69
C LEU A 108 -6.22 16.55 1.50
N ARG A 109 -6.91 17.53 0.91
CA ARG A 109 -7.36 18.74 1.63
C ARG A 109 -8.32 18.40 2.76
N LEU A 110 -9.28 17.52 2.51
CA LEU A 110 -10.23 17.06 3.53
C LEU A 110 -9.52 16.41 4.71
N ILE A 111 -8.56 15.51 4.44
CA ILE A 111 -7.74 14.87 5.49
C ILE A 111 -6.93 15.91 6.26
N ALA A 112 -6.36 16.90 5.57
CA ALA A 112 -5.59 17.96 6.20
C ALA A 112 -6.42 18.89 7.09
N GLU A 113 -7.71 19.08 6.76
CA GLU A 113 -8.62 19.98 7.47
C GLU A 113 -9.34 19.29 8.63
N SER A 114 -9.81 18.07 8.39
CA SER A 114 -10.68 17.33 9.32
C SER A 114 -9.94 16.22 10.07
N GLY A 115 -8.65 16.01 9.77
CA GLY A 115 -7.85 14.92 10.33
C GLY A 115 -8.15 13.56 9.67
N PRO A 116 -7.50 12.48 10.15
CA PRO A 116 -7.62 11.14 9.56
C PRO A 116 -9.04 10.57 9.65
N SER A 117 -9.86 11.00 10.61
CA SER A 117 -11.21 10.47 10.84
C SER A 117 -12.13 10.64 9.62
N ILE A 118 -11.93 11.68 8.79
CA ILE A 118 -12.72 11.89 7.57
C ILE A 118 -12.58 10.73 6.57
N PHE A 119 -11.44 10.03 6.58
CA PHE A 119 -11.17 8.86 5.73
C PHE A 119 -11.91 7.60 6.21
N TYR A 120 -12.17 7.49 7.52
CA TYR A 120 -12.69 6.26 8.14
C TYR A 120 -14.16 6.38 8.58
N ARG A 121 -14.64 7.60 8.83
CA ARG A 121 -15.97 7.88 9.41
C ARG A 121 -16.69 9.06 8.76
N GLY A 122 -16.11 9.67 7.73
CA GLY A 122 -16.67 10.85 7.07
C GLY A 122 -16.93 10.63 5.58
N GLU A 123 -17.04 11.73 4.84
CA GLU A 123 -17.49 11.71 3.43
C GLU A 123 -16.60 10.86 2.50
N ILE A 124 -15.30 10.69 2.83
CA ILE A 124 -14.42 9.83 2.04
C ILE A 124 -14.77 8.36 2.28
N ALA A 125 -15.04 7.97 3.53
CA ALA A 125 -15.46 6.61 3.87
C ALA A 125 -16.80 6.27 3.21
N GLU A 126 -17.76 7.18 3.27
CA GLU A 126 -19.07 7.03 2.63
C GLU A 126 -18.94 6.83 1.13
N ALA A 127 -18.19 7.71 0.45
CA ALA A 127 -17.98 7.60 -1.00
C ALA A 127 -17.29 6.28 -1.41
N ILE A 128 -16.32 5.81 -0.62
CA ILE A 128 -15.64 4.53 -0.88
C ILE A 128 -16.61 3.36 -0.68
N VAL A 129 -17.32 3.32 0.44
CA VAL A 129 -18.25 2.22 0.77
C VAL A 129 -19.40 2.14 -0.23
N ASP A 130 -19.94 3.27 -0.66
CA ASP A 130 -21.00 3.31 -1.67
C ASP A 130 -20.53 2.76 -3.02
N GLU A 131 -19.34 3.15 -3.47
CA GLU A 131 -18.76 2.64 -4.71
C GLU A 131 -18.44 1.14 -4.61
N ILE A 132 -17.94 0.67 -3.47
CA ILE A 132 -17.70 -0.76 -3.20
C ILE A 132 -19.01 -1.55 -3.27
N LYS A 133 -20.04 -1.11 -2.54
CA LYS A 133 -21.36 -1.79 -2.49
C LYS A 133 -22.02 -1.84 -3.85
N LYS A 134 -22.00 -0.72 -4.58
CA LYS A 134 -22.57 -0.61 -5.94
C LYS A 134 -21.99 -1.63 -6.92
N ASN A 135 -20.73 -2.01 -6.72
CA ASN A 135 -20.02 -2.94 -7.59
C ASN A 135 -19.77 -4.32 -6.96
N GLY A 136 -20.57 -4.70 -5.96
CA GLY A 136 -20.58 -6.06 -5.39
C GLY A 136 -19.41 -6.39 -4.47
N GLY A 137 -18.69 -5.38 -3.98
CA GLY A 137 -17.71 -5.53 -2.91
C GLY A 137 -18.37 -5.69 -1.53
N ILE A 138 -17.55 -6.07 -0.55
CA ILE A 138 -18.05 -6.54 0.75
C ILE A 138 -17.69 -5.64 1.94
N LEU A 139 -16.79 -4.66 1.76
CA LEU A 139 -16.42 -3.77 2.86
C LEU A 139 -17.58 -2.83 3.21
N THR A 140 -17.75 -2.63 4.51
CA THR A 140 -18.83 -1.85 5.10
C THR A 140 -18.30 -0.59 5.79
N SER A 141 -19.21 0.32 6.14
CA SER A 141 -18.88 1.48 6.97
C SER A 141 -18.33 1.07 8.34
N ASP A 142 -18.78 -0.06 8.88
CA ASP A 142 -18.27 -0.58 10.15
C ASP A 142 -16.82 -1.04 10.02
N ASP A 143 -16.46 -1.74 8.92
CA ASP A 143 -15.07 -2.15 8.65
C ASP A 143 -14.11 -0.96 8.56
N PHE A 144 -14.59 0.19 8.04
CA PHE A 144 -13.83 1.44 8.02
C PHE A 144 -13.77 2.08 9.41
N ALA A 145 -14.90 2.14 10.11
CA ALA A 145 -15.01 2.80 11.41
C ALA A 145 -14.17 2.10 12.48
N THR A 146 -14.14 0.76 12.50
CA THR A 146 -13.41 -0.02 13.50
C THR A 146 -11.94 -0.22 13.16
N TYR A 147 -11.47 0.23 12.00
CA TYR A 147 -10.07 0.09 11.62
C TYR A 147 -9.15 0.84 12.58
N GLN A 148 -8.10 0.16 13.03
CA GLN A 148 -7.02 0.73 13.82
C GLN A 148 -5.68 0.14 13.37
N PRO A 149 -4.62 0.96 13.24
CA PRO A 149 -3.29 0.45 13.01
C PRO A 149 -2.79 -0.25 14.28
N ILE A 150 -2.02 -1.32 14.11
CA ILE A 150 -1.34 -1.99 15.22
C ILE A 150 0.01 -1.31 15.43
N VAL A 151 0.23 -0.75 16.61
CA VAL A 151 1.52 -0.21 17.05
C VAL A 151 2.19 -1.25 17.93
N TYR A 152 3.37 -1.71 17.52
CA TYR A 152 4.18 -2.63 18.31
C TYR A 152 5.14 -1.85 19.22
N GLU A 153 5.21 -2.22 20.49
CA GLU A 153 6.14 -1.60 21.47
C GLU A 153 7.60 -2.03 21.25
N GLY A 154 7.84 -3.09 20.48
CA GLY A 154 9.17 -3.63 20.22
C GLY A 154 9.34 -4.16 18.79
N THR A 155 10.55 -4.60 18.50
CA THR A 155 10.96 -5.14 17.20
C THR A 155 11.11 -6.65 17.24
N LEU A 156 11.03 -7.26 16.07
CA LEU A 156 11.50 -8.62 15.86
C LEU A 156 13.00 -8.55 15.63
N ASP A 157 13.77 -8.91 16.65
CA ASP A 157 15.22 -8.81 16.61
C ASP A 157 15.90 -10.13 16.25
N GLY A 158 17.02 -10.04 15.56
CA GLY A 158 17.91 -11.15 15.29
C GLY A 158 19.33 -10.67 15.03
N GLU A 159 20.28 -11.59 15.01
CA GLU A 159 21.68 -11.31 14.70
C GLU A 159 22.15 -12.20 13.55
N TYR A 160 22.97 -11.65 12.66
CA TYR A 160 23.69 -12.41 11.65
C TYR A 160 25.12 -11.88 11.49
N ARG A 161 26.12 -12.73 11.76
CA ARG A 161 27.56 -12.41 11.68
C ARG A 161 27.96 -11.14 12.47
N GLY A 162 27.45 -10.98 13.69
CA GLY A 162 27.73 -9.82 14.54
C GLY A 162 26.97 -8.55 14.16
N ILE A 163 26.04 -8.62 13.20
CA ILE A 163 25.18 -7.50 12.81
C ILE A 163 23.79 -7.72 13.41
N ASN A 164 23.34 -6.77 14.22
CA ASN A 164 21.98 -6.73 14.74
C ASN A 164 21.02 -6.31 13.64
N MET A 165 19.91 -7.03 13.55
CA MET A 165 18.81 -6.80 12.62
C MET A 165 17.53 -6.64 13.43
N SER A 166 16.74 -5.64 13.09
CA SER A 166 15.43 -5.40 13.71
C SER A 166 14.38 -5.28 12.61
N GLY A 167 13.28 -6.00 12.76
CA GLY A 167 12.15 -6.02 11.84
C GLY A 167 10.84 -5.69 12.54
N VAL A 168 9.79 -5.50 11.75
CA VAL A 168 8.43 -5.33 12.28
C VAL A 168 7.88 -6.71 12.67
N PRO A 169 7.34 -6.90 13.88
CA PRO A 169 6.68 -8.15 14.25
C PRO A 169 5.39 -8.42 13.44
N GLY A 170 4.91 -9.67 13.46
CA GLY A 170 3.59 -10.04 12.94
C GLY A 170 3.56 -10.49 11.48
N ALA A 171 2.44 -10.24 10.80
CA ALA A 171 2.12 -10.79 9.48
C ALA A 171 2.87 -10.08 8.34
N ASN A 172 4.20 -10.26 8.31
CA ASN A 172 5.09 -9.75 7.28
C ASN A 172 6.26 -10.73 7.06
N ALA A 173 7.21 -10.38 6.18
CA ALA A 173 8.33 -11.26 5.82
C ALA A 173 9.59 -11.08 6.70
N CYS A 174 9.56 -10.28 7.77
CA CYS A 174 10.75 -10.02 8.58
C CYS A 174 11.27 -11.27 9.29
N SER A 175 10.38 -12.10 9.86
CA SER A 175 10.78 -13.37 10.52
C SER A 175 11.48 -14.30 9.56
N LEU A 176 10.87 -14.56 8.40
CA LEU A 176 11.46 -15.36 7.34
C LEU A 176 12.83 -14.82 6.89
N SER A 177 12.95 -13.49 6.76
CA SER A 177 14.21 -12.87 6.32
C SER A 177 15.32 -13.05 7.34
N ILE A 178 15.02 -12.89 8.63
CA ILE A 178 15.98 -13.08 9.72
C ILE A 178 16.38 -14.55 9.81
N GLU A 179 15.41 -15.47 9.83
CA GLU A 179 15.65 -16.91 9.91
C GLU A 179 16.46 -17.44 8.72
N ALA A 180 16.17 -16.97 7.50
CA ALA A 180 16.88 -17.37 6.29
C ALA A 180 18.37 -17.03 6.34
N LEU A 181 18.75 -15.94 7.02
CA LEU A 181 20.16 -15.58 7.23
C LEU A 181 20.79 -16.44 8.35
N GLN A 182 20.04 -16.76 9.39
CA GLN A 182 20.55 -17.52 10.53
C GLN A 182 20.79 -19.01 10.23
N ILE A 183 19.94 -19.64 9.41
CA ILE A 183 20.06 -21.06 9.07
C ILE A 183 21.46 -21.43 8.52
N PRO A 184 22.00 -20.74 7.48
CA PRO A 184 23.35 -20.99 6.99
C PRO A 184 24.43 -20.74 8.05
N ALA A 185 24.27 -19.73 8.91
CA ALA A 185 25.25 -19.42 9.96
C ALA A 185 25.37 -20.56 10.97
N THR A 186 24.25 -21.16 11.39
CA THR A 186 24.24 -22.30 12.32
C THR A 186 24.81 -23.57 11.67
N PHE A 187 24.62 -23.75 10.36
CA PHE A 187 25.14 -24.93 9.66
C PHE A 187 26.66 -24.82 9.42
N LEU A 188 27.14 -23.64 9.01
CA LEU A 188 28.55 -23.40 8.76
C LEU A 188 29.40 -23.44 10.04
N SER A 189 28.89 -22.93 11.16
CA SER A 189 29.61 -22.99 12.44
C SER A 189 29.84 -24.44 12.90
N LYS A 190 28.88 -25.34 12.65
CA LYS A 190 29.00 -26.77 12.94
C LYS A 190 30.01 -27.48 12.05
N ILE A 191 30.12 -27.09 10.77
CA ILE A 191 31.12 -27.68 9.85
C ILE A 191 32.53 -27.26 10.22
N THR A 192 32.75 -26.01 10.63
CA THR A 192 34.08 -25.53 11.01
C THR A 192 34.61 -26.10 12.34
N GLN A 193 33.77 -26.79 13.13
CA GLN A 193 34.21 -27.45 14.37
C GLN A 193 34.48 -28.95 14.22
N VAL A 194 34.31 -29.52 13.03
CA VAL A 194 34.78 -30.88 12.76
C VAL A 194 36.26 -30.79 12.38
N GLU A 195 37.13 -30.83 13.38
CA GLU A 195 38.55 -31.10 13.15
C GLU A 195 38.68 -32.54 12.64
N PHE A 196 39.29 -32.70 11.45
CA PHE A 196 39.72 -34.01 10.98
C PHE A 196 40.95 -34.42 11.79
N SER A 197 40.75 -35.30 12.78
CA SER A 197 41.80 -36.01 13.51
C SER A 197 42.45 -37.11 12.66
#